data_AF-A0A2G5WEV8-F1
#
_entry.id   AF-A0A2G5WEV8-F1
#
_cell.length_a   1.000
_cell.length_b   1.000
_cell.length_c   1.000
_cell.angle_alpha   90.00
_cell.angle_beta   90.00
_cell.angle_gamma   90.00
#
_symmetry.space_group_name_H-M   'P 1'
#
loop_
_entity.id
_entity.type
_entity.pdbx_description
1 polymer ?
#
loop_
_entity_poly.entity_id
_entity_poly.type
_entity_poly.pdbx_seq_one_letter_code
_entity_poly.pdbx_strand_id
1 'polypeptide(L)'
;MQNKEFRVLEIPKWGRYLRGKWLENFANHLSKQEQKEIYLESFLWHLCSYEKVTCFEREEAIRAFERQKKSRCTIFYQFTNEAFLVQNAKNLKMKDLPYDEWDWNYTDIYVMDWENKWTFVITHETDIGLGPYFIQKL
;
A
#
# COMPACT_ATOMS: atom_id res chain seq x y z
N MET A 1 28.23 1.49 2.74
CA MET A 1 27.04 0.74 2.28
C MET A 1 26.33 0.23 3.53
N GLN A 2 25.18 0.80 3.90
CA GLN A 2 24.40 0.26 5.04
C GLN A 2 23.78 -1.07 4.60
N ASN A 3 24.06 -2.14 5.35
CA ASN A 3 23.38 -3.42 5.21
C ASN A 3 21.86 -3.18 5.29
N LYS A 4 21.13 -3.52 4.24
CA LYS A 4 19.67 -3.63 4.29
C LYS A 4 19.36 -4.88 5.11
N GLU A 5 19.23 -4.74 6.43
CA GLU A 5 19.00 -5.84 7.37
C GLU A 5 17.56 -6.38 7.38
N PHE A 6 16.68 -5.85 6.52
CA PHE A 6 15.33 -6.41 6.37
C PHE A 6 15.35 -7.65 5.47
N ARG A 7 14.60 -8.66 5.87
CA ARG A 7 14.46 -9.92 5.13
C ARG A 7 13.16 -9.88 4.34
N VAL A 8 13.24 -10.18 3.05
CA VAL A 8 12.08 -10.30 2.17
C VAL A 8 11.81 -11.78 1.93
N LEU A 9 10.55 -12.19 2.09
CA LEU A 9 10.07 -13.53 1.79
C LEU A 9 8.94 -13.41 0.78
N GLU A 10 9.05 -14.08 -0.36
CA GLU A 10 7.94 -14.23 -1.29
C GLU A 10 6.83 -15.07 -0.63
N ILE A 11 5.61 -14.57 -0.70
CA ILE A 11 4.39 -15.25 -0.27
C ILE A 11 3.44 -15.30 -1.48
N PRO A 12 3.77 -16.10 -2.51
CA PRO A 12 3.01 -16.10 -3.76
C PRO A 12 1.58 -16.53 -3.51
N LYS A 13 0.64 -16.01 -4.30
CA LYS A 13 -0.82 -16.26 -4.24
C LYS A 13 -1.56 -15.52 -3.12
N TRP A 14 -0.86 -14.71 -2.31
CA TRP A 14 -1.49 -13.95 -1.23
C TRP A 14 -2.16 -12.64 -1.68
N GLY A 15 -1.90 -12.13 -2.88
CA GLY A 15 -2.38 -10.79 -3.28
C GLY A 15 -3.91 -10.63 -3.17
N ARG A 16 -4.72 -11.59 -3.65
CA ARG A 16 -6.19 -11.55 -3.47
C ARG A 16 -6.60 -11.47 -2.00
N TYR A 17 -5.96 -12.28 -1.15
CA TYR A 17 -6.22 -12.27 0.30
C TYR A 17 -5.86 -10.91 0.92
N LEU A 18 -4.70 -10.36 0.56
CA LEU A 18 -4.22 -9.09 1.09
C LEU A 18 -5.07 -7.90 0.62
N ARG A 19 -5.53 -7.87 -0.64
CA ARG A 19 -6.52 -6.88 -1.10
C ARG A 19 -7.83 -6.95 -0.31
N GLY A 20 -8.33 -8.17 -0.05
CA GLY A 20 -9.50 -8.36 0.82
C GLY A 20 -9.26 -7.86 2.24
N LYS A 21 -8.10 -8.18 2.84
CA LYS A 21 -7.73 -7.68 4.16
C LYS A 21 -7.57 -6.17 4.20
N TRP A 22 -7.05 -5.57 3.14
CA TRP A 22 -6.92 -4.13 3.02
C TRP A 22 -8.30 -3.45 3.03
N LEU A 23 -9.24 -3.95 2.23
CA LEU A 23 -10.63 -3.47 2.21
C LEU A 23 -11.29 -3.57 3.60
N GLU A 24 -11.15 -4.73 4.26
CA GLU A 24 -11.69 -4.97 5.61
C GLU A 24 -11.13 -4.01 6.67
N ASN A 25 -9.91 -3.49 6.47
CA ASN A 25 -9.23 -2.68 7.48
C ASN A 25 -9.30 -1.18 7.24
N PHE A 26 -9.32 -0.75 5.97
CA PHE A 26 -9.21 0.66 5.60
C PHE A 26 -10.47 1.22 4.93
N ALA A 27 -11.32 0.37 4.35
CA ALA A 27 -12.55 0.80 3.65
C ALA A 27 -13.84 0.25 4.29
N ASN A 28 -13.77 -0.31 5.50
CA ASN A 28 -14.92 -0.97 6.15
C ASN A 28 -16.03 -0.02 6.61
N HIS A 29 -15.76 1.28 6.66
CA HIS A 29 -16.75 2.31 6.95
C HIS A 29 -17.63 2.63 5.74
N LEU A 30 -17.22 2.22 4.52
CA LEU A 30 -18.01 2.40 3.31
C LEU A 30 -18.94 1.22 3.08
N SER A 31 -20.20 1.51 2.77
CA SER A 31 -21.14 0.51 2.24
C SER A 31 -20.68 -0.02 0.88
N LYS A 32 -21.19 -1.19 0.48
CA LYS A 32 -20.90 -1.77 -0.84
C LYS A 32 -21.29 -0.84 -2.00
N GLN A 33 -22.31 0.00 -1.81
CA GLN A 33 -22.73 0.95 -2.82
C GLN A 33 -21.72 2.10 -2.96
N GLU A 34 -21.29 2.68 -1.84
CA GLU A 34 -20.24 3.72 -1.84
C GLU A 34 -18.92 3.21 -2.40
N GLN A 35 -18.55 1.95 -2.11
CA GLN A 35 -17.35 1.33 -2.69
C GLN A 35 -17.45 1.21 -4.23
N LYS A 36 -18.64 0.92 -4.77
CA LYS A 36 -18.86 0.85 -6.22
C LYS A 36 -18.81 2.23 -6.87
N GLU A 37 -19.36 3.25 -6.21
CA GLU A 37 -19.41 4.63 -6.73
C GLU A 37 -18.01 5.23 -6.95
N ILE A 38 -17.04 4.80 -6.14
CA ILE A 38 -15.63 5.21 -6.29
C ILE A 38 -14.80 4.17 -7.05
N TYR A 39 -15.39 3.15 -7.66
CA TYR A 39 -14.68 2.09 -8.40
C TYR A 39 -13.59 1.38 -7.56
N LEU A 40 -13.84 1.16 -6.27
CA LEU A 40 -12.83 0.70 -5.32
C LEU A 40 -12.23 -0.69 -5.69
N GLU A 41 -13.02 -1.58 -6.28
CA GLU A 41 -12.52 -2.89 -6.73
C GLU A 41 -11.52 -2.77 -7.88
N SER A 42 -11.63 -1.73 -8.71
CA SER A 42 -10.70 -1.46 -9.81
C SER A 42 -9.37 -0.95 -9.29
N PHE A 43 -9.41 -0.04 -8.31
CA PHE A 43 -8.23 0.61 -7.73
C PHE A 43 -8.46 0.91 -6.25
N LEU A 44 -7.77 0.21 -5.35
CA LEU A 44 -7.99 0.41 -3.90
C LEU A 44 -7.58 1.83 -3.45
N TRP A 45 -6.61 2.44 -4.13
CA TRP A 45 -6.17 3.81 -3.84
C TRP A 45 -7.25 4.88 -4.13
N HIS A 46 -8.34 4.53 -4.83
CA HIS A 46 -9.49 5.42 -4.98
C HIS A 46 -10.14 5.81 -3.64
N LEU A 47 -9.95 5.00 -2.59
CA LEU A 47 -10.33 5.39 -1.24
C LEU A 47 -9.74 6.75 -0.84
N CYS A 48 -8.51 7.04 -1.26
CA CYS A 48 -7.81 8.29 -0.99
C CYS A 48 -8.20 9.38 -1.98
N SER A 49 -8.13 9.12 -3.29
CA SER A 49 -8.38 10.16 -4.32
C SER A 49 -9.82 10.66 -4.38
N TYR A 50 -10.80 9.84 -3.95
CA TYR A 50 -12.19 10.27 -3.77
C TYR A 50 -12.48 10.82 -2.36
N GLU A 51 -11.44 11.10 -1.57
CA GLU A 51 -11.52 11.71 -0.24
C GLU A 51 -12.42 10.92 0.75
N LYS A 52 -12.49 9.60 0.57
CA LYS A 52 -13.31 8.72 1.43
C LYS A 52 -12.59 8.30 2.71
N VAL A 53 -11.33 8.66 2.88
CA VAL A 53 -10.56 8.46 4.10
C VAL A 53 -9.59 9.62 4.30
N THR A 54 -9.34 10.01 5.55
CA THR A 54 -8.23 10.91 5.84
C THR A 54 -6.90 10.20 5.57
N CYS A 55 -6.05 10.81 4.75
CA CYS A 55 -4.73 10.29 4.43
C CYS A 55 -3.74 11.44 4.25
N PHE A 56 -2.44 11.12 4.33
CA PHE A 56 -1.40 12.00 3.81
C PHE A 56 -1.17 11.69 2.33
N GLU A 57 -0.71 12.68 1.59
CA GLU A 57 -0.47 12.59 0.16
C GLU A 57 0.97 12.96 -0.20
N ARG A 58 1.45 12.46 -1.33
CA ARG A 58 2.74 12.81 -1.97
C ARG A 58 3.91 12.78 -0.98
N GLU A 59 4.65 13.88 -0.83
CA GLU A 59 5.81 13.94 0.04
C GLU A 59 5.45 13.75 1.53
N GLU A 60 4.24 14.11 1.96
CA GLU A 60 3.78 13.85 3.31
C GLU A 60 3.53 12.35 3.54
N ALA A 61 2.93 11.67 2.57
CA ALA A 61 2.76 10.22 2.61
C ALA A 61 4.10 9.49 2.70
N ILE A 62 5.08 9.90 1.89
CA ILE A 62 6.43 9.33 1.89
C ILE A 62 7.09 9.57 3.25
N ARG A 63 7.04 10.80 3.79
CA ARG A 63 7.60 11.11 5.11
C ARG A 63 6.94 10.30 6.22
N ALA A 64 5.62 10.15 6.19
CA ALA A 64 4.87 9.36 7.17
C ALA A 64 5.28 7.88 7.11
N PHE A 65 5.32 7.30 5.91
CA PHE A 65 5.79 5.94 5.69
C PHE A 65 7.20 5.75 6.22
N GLU A 66 8.18 6.56 5.79
CA GLU A 66 9.58 6.35 6.17
C GLU A 66 9.82 6.51 7.67
N ARG A 67 9.08 7.39 8.35
CA ARG A 67 9.16 7.60 9.81
C ARG A 67 8.47 6.52 10.64
N GLN A 68 7.60 5.73 10.02
CA GLN A 68 6.83 4.72 10.73
C GLN A 68 7.76 3.69 11.40
N LYS A 69 7.43 3.31 12.63
CA LYS A 69 8.07 2.17 13.31
C LYS A 69 7.53 0.89 12.69
N LYS A 70 8.35 0.22 11.87
CA LYS A 70 7.97 -1.00 11.15
C LYS A 70 8.77 -2.17 11.69
N SER A 71 8.09 -3.19 12.21
CA SER A 71 8.72 -4.49 12.52
C SER A 71 8.54 -5.44 11.33
N ARG A 72 7.30 -5.58 10.87
CA ARG A 72 6.89 -6.45 9.77
C ARG A 72 5.77 -5.79 8.97
N CYS A 73 5.81 -5.93 7.66
CA CYS A 73 4.75 -5.48 6.76
C CYS A 73 4.64 -6.41 5.55
N THR A 74 3.53 -6.33 4.84
CA THR A 74 3.33 -7.00 3.56
C THR A 74 3.40 -5.99 2.43
N ILE A 75 4.00 -6.38 1.31
CA ILE A 75 3.95 -5.67 0.03
C ILE A 75 3.10 -6.49 -0.91
N PHE A 76 2.11 -5.90 -1.56
CA PHE A 76 1.27 -6.55 -2.55
C PHE A 76 0.78 -5.54 -3.60
N TYR A 77 0.12 -6.03 -4.64
CA TYR A 77 -0.21 -5.23 -5.81
C TYR A 77 -1.71 -5.26 -6.13
N GLN A 78 -2.15 -4.31 -6.96
CA GLN A 78 -3.53 -4.30 -7.47
C GLN A 78 -3.80 -5.50 -8.38
N PHE A 79 -2.93 -5.77 -9.35
CA PHE A 79 -3.25 -6.62 -10.51
C PHE A 79 -2.65 -8.03 -10.49
N THR A 80 -1.70 -8.31 -9.59
CA THR A 80 -1.12 -9.66 -9.41
C THR A 80 -1.44 -10.26 -8.04
N ASN A 81 -1.29 -11.59 -7.94
CA ASN A 81 -1.39 -12.30 -6.66
C ASN A 81 -0.03 -12.50 -5.97
N GLU A 82 1.05 -12.00 -6.57
CA GLU A 82 2.34 -11.90 -5.92
C GLU A 82 2.29 -10.97 -4.72
N ALA A 83 3.06 -11.31 -3.70
CA ALA A 83 3.17 -10.55 -2.49
C ALA A 83 4.45 -10.93 -1.75
N PHE A 84 4.89 -10.04 -0.88
CA PHE A 84 6.10 -10.20 -0.10
C PHE A 84 5.82 -9.92 1.37
N LEU A 85 6.42 -10.72 2.24
CA LEU A 85 6.52 -10.45 3.65
C LEU A 85 7.89 -9.84 3.93
N VAL A 86 7.91 -8.61 4.48
CA VAL A 86 9.14 -7.95 4.89
C VAL A 86 9.27 -8.03 6.40
N GLN A 87 10.35 -8.63 6.88
CA GLN A 87 10.71 -8.71 8.30
C GLN A 87 11.85 -7.74 8.60
N ASN A 88 11.93 -7.24 9.84
CA ASN A 88 12.88 -6.19 10.26
C ASN A 88 12.78 -4.91 9.42
N ALA A 89 11.55 -4.52 9.06
CA ALA A 89 11.25 -3.47 8.09
C ALA A 89 11.58 -2.03 8.56
N LYS A 90 12.28 -1.84 9.69
CA LYS A 90 12.54 -0.52 10.32
C LYS A 90 13.15 0.49 9.34
N ASN A 91 14.06 0.03 8.49
CA ASN A 91 14.78 0.87 7.54
C ASN A 91 14.23 0.78 6.11
N LEU A 92 13.07 0.14 5.91
CA LEU A 92 12.42 0.07 4.60
C LEU A 92 11.98 1.47 4.16
N LYS A 93 12.44 1.90 3.00
CA LYS A 93 12.12 3.19 2.38
C LYS A 93 11.34 3.02 1.09
N MET A 94 10.74 4.11 0.60
CA MET A 94 9.95 4.08 -0.65
C MET A 94 10.78 3.54 -1.82
N LYS A 95 12.02 4.03 -1.96
CA LYS A 95 12.95 3.60 -3.02
C LYS A 95 13.39 2.13 -2.96
N ASP A 96 13.08 1.43 -1.87
CA ASP A 96 13.40 0.02 -1.72
C ASP A 96 12.23 -0.88 -2.16
N LEU A 97 11.08 -0.28 -2.52
CA LEU A 97 9.91 -1.01 -2.97
C LEU A 97 10.09 -1.49 -4.41
N PRO A 98 9.62 -2.71 -4.74
CA PRO A 98 9.71 -3.31 -6.07
C PRO A 98 8.68 -2.70 -7.04
N TYR A 99 8.79 -1.39 -7.26
CA TYR A 99 8.02 -0.62 -8.24
C TYR A 99 8.63 -0.79 -9.63
N ASP A 100 7.79 -1.13 -10.59
CA ASP A 100 8.17 -1.21 -12.01
C ASP A 100 7.16 -0.41 -12.82
N GLU A 101 7.62 0.72 -13.38
CA GLU A 101 6.79 1.61 -14.21
C GLU A 101 6.46 1.00 -15.58
N TRP A 102 7.20 -0.04 -16.01
CA TRP A 102 7.07 -0.65 -17.33
C TRP A 102 6.17 -1.90 -17.34
N ASP A 103 5.88 -2.47 -16.17
CA ASP A 103 4.97 -3.61 -16.03
C ASP A 103 3.77 -3.25 -15.17
N TRP A 104 2.61 -3.13 -15.84
CA TRP A 104 1.32 -2.80 -15.24
C TRP A 104 0.95 -3.64 -14.01
N ASN A 105 1.47 -4.86 -13.87
CA ASN A 105 1.19 -5.67 -12.69
C ASN A 105 1.83 -5.13 -11.41
N TYR A 106 2.88 -4.31 -11.53
CA TYR A 106 3.72 -3.82 -10.44
C TYR A 106 3.71 -2.30 -10.27
N THR A 107 2.84 -1.59 -11.00
CA THR A 107 2.70 -0.13 -10.94
C THR A 107 1.81 0.35 -9.78
N ASP A 108 0.94 -0.49 -9.23
CA ASP A 108 0.13 -0.17 -8.05
C ASP A 108 0.57 -1.00 -6.84
N ILE A 109 1.32 -0.38 -5.92
CA ILE A 109 1.91 -1.04 -4.75
C ILE A 109 1.20 -0.64 -3.46
N TYR A 110 0.94 -1.64 -2.62
CA TYR A 110 0.42 -1.48 -1.27
C TYR A 110 1.39 -2.07 -0.27
N VAL A 111 1.86 -1.24 0.66
CA VAL A 111 2.62 -1.67 1.83
C VAL A 111 1.73 -1.57 3.05
N MET A 112 1.33 -2.71 3.60
CA MET A 112 0.41 -2.79 4.74
C MET A 112 1.13 -3.30 5.98
N ASP A 113 0.92 -2.62 7.09
CA ASP A 113 1.40 -3.04 8.41
C ASP A 113 0.92 -4.45 8.76
N TRP A 114 1.76 -5.25 9.43
CA TRP A 114 1.34 -6.59 9.84
C TRP A 114 0.16 -6.58 10.83
N GLU A 115 0.06 -5.56 11.67
CA GLU A 115 -1.06 -5.39 12.62
C GLU A 115 -2.19 -4.55 12.02
N ASN A 116 -2.14 -4.29 10.70
CA ASN A 116 -3.10 -3.52 9.92
C ASN A 116 -3.33 -2.08 10.44
N LYS A 117 -2.33 -1.47 11.11
CA LYS A 117 -2.44 -0.12 11.69
C LYS A 117 -2.25 1.01 10.66
N TRP A 118 -1.55 0.74 9.57
CA TRP A 118 -1.28 1.72 8.53
C TRP A 118 -1.09 1.04 7.18
N THR A 119 -1.27 1.81 6.11
CA THR A 119 -0.93 1.40 4.74
C THR A 119 -0.30 2.56 4.00
N PHE A 120 0.72 2.26 3.21
CA PHE A 120 1.34 3.17 2.24
C PHE A 120 1.03 2.67 0.83
N VAL A 121 0.69 3.56 -0.08
CA VAL A 121 0.18 3.20 -1.41
C VAL A 121 0.90 4.02 -2.46
N ILE A 122 1.51 3.35 -3.44
CA ILE A 122 2.04 3.97 -4.67
C ILE A 122 1.08 3.61 -5.79
N THR A 123 0.75 4.59 -6.63
CA THR A 123 -0.12 4.41 -7.79
C THR A 123 0.70 4.45 -9.07
N HIS A 124 0.13 3.95 -10.15
CA HIS A 124 0.62 4.16 -11.51
C HIS A 124 0.39 5.60 -12.03
N GLU A 125 -0.29 6.45 -11.27
CA GLU A 125 -0.67 7.83 -11.63
C GLU A 125 0.08 8.89 -10.82
N THR A 126 1.21 8.53 -10.20
CA THR A 126 2.03 9.48 -9.44
C THR A 126 2.50 10.67 -10.28
N ASP A 127 2.75 10.45 -11.57
CA ASP A 127 3.23 11.49 -12.50
C ASP A 127 2.18 12.58 -12.78
N ILE A 128 0.89 12.26 -12.67
CA ILE A 128 -0.22 13.23 -12.77
C ILE A 128 -0.68 13.72 -11.38
N GLY A 129 0.07 13.36 -10.34
CA GLY A 129 -0.09 13.88 -8.99
C GLY A 129 -1.07 13.10 -8.10
N LEU A 130 -1.44 11.86 -8.47
CA LEU A 130 -2.27 10.99 -7.64
C LEU A 130 -1.38 10.08 -6.80
N GLY A 131 -1.33 10.37 -5.50
CA GLY A 131 -0.48 9.65 -4.56
C GLY A 131 1.01 10.02 -4.66
N PRO A 132 1.91 9.29 -3.96
CA PRO A 132 1.62 8.21 -3.01
C PRO A 132 0.69 8.63 -1.87
N TYR A 133 0.00 7.68 -1.26
CA TYR A 133 -0.91 7.92 -0.13
C TYR A 133 -0.44 7.18 1.13
N PHE A 134 -0.72 7.75 2.30
CA PHE A 134 -0.51 7.06 3.58
C PHE A 134 -1.74 7.20 4.47
N ILE A 135 -2.31 6.06 4.85
CA ILE A 135 -3.44 5.99 5.79
C ILE A 135 -2.91 5.47 7.13
N GLN A 136 -3.17 6.21 8.19
CA GLN A 136 -2.91 5.81 9.57
C GLN A 136 -4.24 5.58 10.28
N LYS A 137 -4.44 4.39 10.84
CA LYS A 137 -5.54 4.17 11.78
C LYS A 137 -5.14 4.82 13.11
N LEU A 138 -6.02 5.69 13.60
CA LEU A 138 -5.95 6.27 14.95
C LEU A 138 -6.38 5.23 15.98
#